data_AF-A0A9D6SNM0-F1
#
_entry.id   AF-A0A9D6SNM0-F1
#
_cell.length_a   1.000
_cell.length_b   1.000
_cell.length_c   1.000
_cell.angle_alpha   90.00
_cell.angle_beta   90.00
_cell.angle_gamma   90.00
#
_symmetry.space_group_name_H-M   'P 1'
#
loop_
_entity.id
_entity.type
_entity.pdbx_description
1 polymer ?
#
loop_
_entity_poly.entity_id
_entity_poly.type
_entity_poly.pdbx_seq_one_letter_code
_entity_poly.pdbx_strand_id
1 'polypeptide(L)'
;MAGANDTKIIGYFAYATLSEVFCDGDACIIAGSEADLKRHLQALGDDAGKQYTVKKTRFSEVMRGMSLGAAYAFDETAYNRFYPPANAEGLDVGAEDFSGPSPTGRHFVRVQVKFRT
;
A
#
# COMPACT_ATOMS: atom_id res chain seq x y z
N MET A 1 -9.90 7.98 -19.07
CA MET A 1 -8.79 8.89 -19.42
C MET A 1 -7.67 8.56 -18.46
N ALA A 2 -6.47 8.26 -18.94
CA ALA A 2 -5.36 8.00 -18.04
C ALA A 2 -4.92 9.33 -17.41
N GLY A 3 -5.10 9.49 -16.10
CA GLY A 3 -4.71 10.70 -15.40
C GLY A 3 -3.19 10.87 -15.42
N ALA A 4 -2.69 12.10 -15.30
CA ALA A 4 -1.25 12.38 -15.23
C ALA A 4 -0.54 11.62 -14.08
N ASN A 5 -1.31 11.09 -13.12
CA ASN A 5 -0.83 10.36 -11.96
C ASN A 5 -0.77 8.83 -12.16
N ASP A 6 -1.39 8.27 -13.20
CA ASP A 6 -1.59 6.82 -13.34
C ASP A 6 -0.30 5.99 -13.33
N THR A 7 0.79 6.58 -13.82
CA THR A 7 2.09 5.91 -13.93
C THR A 7 2.98 6.12 -12.71
N LYS A 8 2.61 7.02 -11.79
CA LYS A 8 3.42 7.32 -10.59
C LYS A 8 3.58 6.06 -9.74
N ILE A 9 4.83 5.77 -9.38
CA ILE A 9 5.14 4.66 -8.48
C ILE A 9 4.81 5.10 -7.06
N ILE A 10 3.93 4.35 -6.41
CA ILE A 10 3.56 4.59 -5.02
C ILE A 10 4.48 3.81 -4.09
N GLY A 11 4.77 2.56 -4.44
CA GLY A 11 5.63 1.72 -3.61
C GLY A 11 5.81 0.34 -4.20
N TYR A 12 5.89 -0.64 -3.30
CA TYR A 12 6.06 -2.06 -3.59
C TYR A 12 4.97 -2.84 -2.91
N PHE A 13 4.42 -3.81 -3.63
CA PHE A 13 3.44 -4.76 -3.12
C PHE A 13 3.98 -6.19 -3.29
N ALA A 14 3.51 -7.11 -2.46
CA ALA A 14 3.92 -8.51 -2.49
C ALA A 14 2.72 -9.43 -2.73
N TYR A 15 2.92 -10.47 -3.54
CA TYR A 15 1.91 -11.50 -3.80
C TYR A 15 2.56 -12.87 -4.02
N ALA A 16 1.92 -13.92 -3.53
CA ALA A 16 2.33 -15.30 -3.80
C ALA A 16 1.64 -15.85 -5.05
N THR A 17 0.35 -15.52 -5.23
CA THR A 17 -0.43 -15.84 -6.43
C THR A 17 -1.28 -14.63 -6.84
N LEU A 18 -2.01 -14.70 -7.95
CA LEU A 18 -2.91 -13.60 -8.37
C LEU A 18 -4.03 -13.31 -7.35
N SER A 19 -4.36 -14.27 -6.50
CA SER A 19 -5.39 -14.16 -5.45
C SER A 19 -4.83 -14.05 -4.04
N GLU A 20 -3.53 -14.27 -3.86
CA GLU A 20 -2.87 -14.28 -2.55
C GLU A 20 -1.86 -13.13 -2.48
N VAL A 21 -2.31 -12.06 -1.84
CA VAL A 21 -1.55 -10.81 -1.65
C VAL A 21 -1.12 -10.72 -0.21
N PHE A 22 0.06 -10.14 0.04
CA PHE A 22 0.53 -9.91 1.39
C PHE A 22 -0.22 -8.74 2.04
N CYS A 23 -1.00 -9.04 3.08
CA CYS A 23 -1.86 -8.09 3.76
C CYS A 23 -1.73 -8.24 5.28
N ASP A 24 -1.96 -7.14 6.00
CA ASP A 24 -2.06 -7.10 7.46
C ASP A 24 -3.53 -6.86 7.84
N GLY A 25 -4.15 -7.88 8.43
CA GLY A 25 -5.60 -7.90 8.63
C GLY A 25 -6.36 -7.84 7.31
N ASP A 26 -7.12 -6.77 7.11
CA ASP A 26 -7.95 -6.54 5.92
C ASP A 26 -7.29 -5.65 4.85
N ALA A 27 -6.07 -5.17 5.10
CA ALA A 27 -5.41 -4.17 4.27
C ALA A 27 -4.08 -4.67 3.70
N CYS A 28 -3.90 -4.52 2.40
CA CYS A 28 -2.70 -5.00 1.73
C CYS A 28 -1.55 -4.00 1.81
N ILE A 29 -0.35 -4.50 2.13
CA ILE A 29 0.78 -3.64 2.46
C ILE A 29 1.39 -3.05 1.18
N ILE A 30 1.53 -1.72 1.16
CA ILE A 30 2.35 -1.00 0.20
C ILE A 30 3.51 -0.34 0.94
N ALA A 31 4.72 -0.83 0.68
CA ALA A 31 5.93 -0.26 1.26
C ALA A 31 6.61 0.73 0.31
N GLY A 32 7.23 1.78 0.83
CA GLY A 32 7.94 2.79 0.06
C GLY A 32 9.21 2.28 -0.62
N SER A 33 9.79 1.19 -0.14
CA SER A 33 10.95 0.53 -0.76
C SER A 33 10.82 -1.01 -0.78
N GLU A 34 11.52 -1.62 -1.73
CA GLU A 34 11.59 -3.09 -1.84
C GLU A 34 12.23 -3.72 -0.60
N ALA A 35 13.26 -3.07 -0.04
CA ALA A 35 13.96 -3.55 1.13
C ALA A 35 13.03 -3.56 2.36
N ASP A 36 12.22 -2.53 2.55
CA ASP A 36 11.28 -2.47 3.66
C ASP A 36 10.23 -3.58 3.54
N LEU A 37 9.64 -3.76 2.35
CA LEU A 37 8.69 -4.85 2.11
C LEU A 37 9.29 -6.23 2.38
N LYS A 38 10.54 -6.46 1.94
CA LYS A 38 11.25 -7.72 2.24
C LYS A 38 11.47 -7.92 3.73
N ARG A 39 11.78 -6.86 4.50
CA ARG A 39 11.86 -6.96 5.97
C ARG A 39 10.51 -7.33 6.58
N HIS A 40 9.39 -6.84 6.05
CA HIS A 40 8.06 -7.28 6.49
C HIS A 40 7.79 -8.75 6.20
N LEU A 41 8.15 -9.22 5.00
CA LEU A 41 8.00 -10.62 4.61
C LEU A 41 8.86 -11.56 5.47
N GLN A 42 10.10 -11.16 5.79
CA GLN A 42 11.01 -11.93 6.65
C GLN A 42 10.49 -12.06 8.09
N ALA A 43 9.76 -11.04 8.58
CA ALA A 43 9.17 -11.09 9.92
C ALA A 43 8.07 -12.17 10.07
N LEU A 44 7.56 -12.73 8.96
CA LEU A 44 6.63 -13.86 8.96
C LEU A 44 7.34 -15.22 9.12
N GLY A 45 8.68 -15.25 9.00
CA GLY A 45 9.51 -16.45 8.97
C GLY A 45 10.23 -16.64 7.63
N ASP A 46 11.41 -17.27 7.68
CA ASP A 46 12.35 -17.39 6.55
C ASP A 46 11.78 -18.09 5.31
N ASP A 47 10.81 -19.00 5.49
CA ASP A 47 10.21 -19.74 4.38
C ASP A 47 8.95 -19.06 3.83
N ALA A 48 8.25 -18.26 4.65
CA ALA A 48 7.08 -17.50 4.20
C ALA A 48 7.51 -16.38 3.25
N GLY A 49 8.61 -15.67 3.53
CA GLY A 49 9.07 -14.57 2.70
C GLY A 49 9.55 -14.98 1.29
N LYS A 50 9.96 -16.24 1.09
CA LYS A 50 10.40 -16.77 -0.22
C LYS A 50 9.25 -17.05 -1.18
N GLN A 51 8.03 -17.12 -0.68
CA GLN A 51 6.84 -17.45 -1.49
C GLN A 51 6.27 -16.23 -2.20
N TYR A 52 6.67 -15.02 -1.80
CA TYR A 52 6.12 -13.78 -2.33
C TYR A 52 7.01 -13.17 -3.40
N THR A 53 6.39 -12.81 -4.52
CA THR A 53 6.98 -11.94 -5.53
C THR A 53 6.76 -10.48 -5.13
N VAL A 54 7.83 -9.70 -5.06
CA VAL A 54 7.78 -8.26 -4.84
C VAL A 54 7.69 -7.52 -6.17
N LYS A 55 6.73 -6.62 -6.31
CA LYS A 55 6.52 -5.81 -7.51
C LYS A 55 6.32 -4.33 -7.16
N LYS A 56 6.91 -3.45 -7.97
CA LYS A 56 6.57 -2.01 -7.96
C LYS A 56 5.10 -1.82 -8.29
N THR A 57 4.39 -1.04 -7.48
CA THR A 57 2.98 -0.71 -7.68
C THR A 57 2.80 0.75 -8.06
N ARG A 58 1.94 0.98 -9.06
CA ARG A 58 1.57 2.31 -9.56
C ARG A 58 0.30 2.80 -8.90
N PHE A 59 0.08 4.11 -8.95
CA PHE A 59 -1.11 4.75 -8.44
C PHE A 59 -2.39 4.16 -9.05
N SER A 60 -2.43 3.97 -10.37
CA SER A 60 -3.58 3.35 -11.05
C SER A 60 -3.86 1.91 -10.60
N GLU A 61 -2.84 1.14 -10.23
CA GLU A 61 -3.00 -0.23 -9.72
C GLU A 61 -3.63 -0.22 -8.31
N VAL A 62 -3.17 0.70 -7.44
CA VAL A 62 -3.76 0.93 -6.11
C VAL A 62 -5.21 1.40 -6.24
N MET A 63 -5.46 2.40 -7.07
CA MET A 63 -6.81 2.94 -7.31
C MET A 63 -7.76 1.88 -7.87
N ARG A 64 -7.27 1.01 -8.76
CA ARG A 64 -8.05 -0.12 -9.28
C ARG A 64 -8.37 -1.14 -8.19
N GLY A 65 -7.42 -1.49 -7.32
CA GLY A 65 -7.72 -2.40 -6.20
C GLY A 65 -8.74 -1.79 -5.24
N MET A 66 -8.57 -0.50 -4.94
CA MET A 66 -9.50 0.27 -4.12
C MET A 66 -10.91 0.34 -4.74
N SER A 67 -11.04 0.48 -6.07
CA SER A 67 -12.34 0.44 -6.76
C SER A 67 -13.04 -0.92 -6.71
N LEU A 68 -12.28 -1.99 -6.49
CA LEU A 68 -12.77 -3.33 -6.24
C LEU A 68 -13.03 -3.62 -4.75
N GLY A 69 -12.88 -2.60 -3.88
CA GLY A 69 -13.15 -2.70 -2.45
C GLY A 69 -11.96 -3.05 -1.57
N ALA A 70 -10.75 -3.18 -2.14
CA ALA A 70 -9.55 -3.48 -1.35
C ALA A 70 -9.19 -2.32 -0.40
N ALA A 71 -8.73 -2.66 0.80
CA ALA A 71 -8.03 -1.73 1.67
C ALA A 71 -6.51 -1.86 1.48
N TYR A 72 -5.79 -0.76 1.65
CA TYR A 72 -4.33 -0.73 1.58
C TYR A 72 -3.74 -0.11 2.83
N ALA A 73 -2.62 -0.65 3.29
CA ALA A 73 -1.83 -0.15 4.40
C ALA A 73 -0.51 0.43 3.86
N PHE A 74 -0.32 1.75 3.96
CA PHE A 74 0.85 2.45 3.44
C PHE A 74 1.81 2.80 4.56
N ASP A 75 3.11 2.52 4.39
CA ASP A 75 4.12 3.14 5.25
C ASP A 75 4.25 4.64 4.94
N GLU A 76 5.03 5.37 5.74
CA GLU A 76 5.26 6.81 5.57
C GLU A 76 5.65 7.19 4.13
N THR A 77 6.61 6.46 3.56
CA THR A 77 7.14 6.79 2.24
C THR A 77 6.12 6.53 1.14
N ALA A 78 5.40 5.41 1.21
CA ALA A 78 4.34 5.08 0.26
C ALA A 78 3.14 6.03 0.40
N TYR A 79 2.76 6.38 1.63
CA TYR A 79 1.67 7.30 1.91
C TYR A 79 1.96 8.70 1.37
N ASN A 80 3.16 9.22 1.61
CA ASN A 80 3.60 10.52 1.09
C ASN A 80 3.61 10.60 -0.44
N ARG A 81 3.75 9.45 -1.13
CA ARG A 81 3.62 9.37 -2.60
C ARG A 81 2.17 9.22 -3.05
N PHE A 82 1.34 8.58 -2.23
CA PHE A 82 -0.06 8.27 -2.53
C PHE A 82 -1.00 9.45 -2.28
N TYR A 83 -0.89 10.14 -1.15
CA TYR A 83 -1.91 11.11 -0.74
C TYR A 83 -2.05 12.30 -1.71
N PRO A 84 -0.97 12.89 -2.29
CA PRO A 84 -1.15 14.02 -3.20
C PRO A 84 -1.94 13.68 -4.47
N PRO A 85 -1.62 12.61 -5.23
CA PRO A 85 -2.44 12.23 -6.37
C PRO A 85 -3.82 11.70 -5.96
N ALA A 86 -3.96 11.05 -4.80
CA ALA A 86 -5.28 10.62 -4.32
C ALA A 86 -6.23 11.81 -4.09
N ASN A 87 -5.76 12.87 -3.43
CA ASN A 87 -6.53 14.10 -3.23
C ASN A 87 -6.84 14.80 -4.57
N ALA A 88 -5.93 14.77 -5.53
CA ALA A 88 -6.17 15.32 -6.87
C ALA A 88 -7.28 14.57 -7.64
N GLU A 89 -7.49 13.29 -7.35
CA GLU A 89 -8.59 12.47 -7.89
C GLU A 89 -9.86 12.53 -7.02
N GLY A 90 -9.90 13.38 -6.00
CA GLY A 90 -11.07 13.60 -5.15
C GLY A 90 -11.27 12.59 -4.02
N LEU A 91 -10.24 11.82 -3.66
CA LEU A 91 -10.28 11.03 -2.43
C LEU A 91 -10.13 11.97 -1.23
N ASP A 92 -10.89 11.72 -0.17
CA ASP A 92 -10.80 12.47 1.08
C ASP A 92 -9.75 11.81 2.00
N VAL A 93 -8.47 12.02 1.68
CA VAL A 93 -7.33 11.50 2.47
C VAL A 93 -6.49 12.65 3.02
N GLY A 94 -6.37 12.71 4.35
CA GLY A 94 -5.64 13.78 5.05
C GLY A 94 -4.13 13.59 5.03
N ALA A 95 -3.37 14.61 5.42
CA ALA A 95 -1.98 14.40 5.82
C ALA A 95 -1.95 13.53 7.10
N GLU A 96 -0.93 12.68 7.22
CA GLU A 96 -0.73 11.84 8.41
C GLU A 96 0.54 12.28 9.16
N ASP A 97 0.50 12.21 10.49
CA ASP A 97 1.66 12.42 11.34
C ASP A 97 2.36 11.09 11.69
N PHE A 98 3.48 10.83 11.03
CA PHE A 98 4.29 9.64 11.28
C PHE A 98 5.26 9.76 12.47
N SER A 99 5.29 10.91 13.17
CA SER A 99 6.21 11.13 14.30
C SER A 99 5.81 10.40 15.58
N GLY A 100 4.56 9.92 15.66
CA GLY A 100 4.02 9.24 16.83
C GLY A 100 4.63 7.85 17.06
N PRO A 101 4.82 7.43 18.32
CA PRO A 101 5.27 6.08 18.63
C PRO A 101 4.21 5.06 18.23
N SER A 102 4.61 4.03 17.47
CA SER A 102 3.78 2.85 17.21
C SER A 102 4.12 1.73 18.21
N PRO A 103 3.13 1.00 18.76
CA PRO A 103 3.36 -0.16 19.61
C PRO A 103 4.26 -1.23 18.97
N THR A 104 4.29 -1.28 17.64
CA THR A 104 5.06 -2.25 16.85
C THR A 104 6.34 -1.65 16.24
N GLY A 105 6.65 -0.39 16.57
CA GLY A 105 7.73 0.39 15.93
C GLY A 105 7.46 0.71 14.45
N ARG A 106 6.24 0.45 13.96
CA ARG A 106 5.85 0.59 12.55
C ARG A 106 4.50 1.29 12.46
N HIS A 107 4.43 2.39 11.73
CA HIS A 107 3.20 3.14 11.49
C HIS A 107 2.76 2.91 10.05
N PHE A 108 1.56 2.36 9.87
CA PHE A 108 0.89 2.23 8.58
C PHE A 108 -0.43 3.01 8.56
N VAL A 109 -0.72 3.66 7.45
CA VAL A 109 -2.01 4.32 7.20
C VAL A 109 -2.90 3.40 6.38
N ARG A 110 -4.05 3.02 6.96
CA ARG A 110 -5.05 2.21 6.29
C ARG A 110 -6.01 3.11 5.49
N VAL A 111 -6.06 2.92 4.17
CA VAL A 111 -6.98 3.63 3.27
C VAL A 111 -7.88 2.64 2.54
N GLN A 112 -9.17 2.93 2.48
CA GLN A 112 -10.17 2.20 1.70
C GLN A 112 -11.24 3.19 1.23
N VAL A 113 -11.53 3.23 -0.06
CA VAL A 113 -12.66 4.02 -0.56
C VAL A 113 -13.95 3.26 -0.33
N LYS A 114 -14.91 3.94 0.29
CA LYS A 114 -16.31 3.51 0.27
C LYS A 114 -16.97 4.22 -0.91
N PHE A 115 -17.14 3.52 -2.02
CA PHE A 115 -18.07 4.00 -3.05
C PHE A 115 -19.45 3.95 -2.41
N ARG A 116 -20.06 5.12 -2.19
CA ARG A 116 -21.46 5.19 -1.79
C ARG A 116 -22.27 4.58 -2.94
N THR A 117 -22.79 3.38 -2.72
CA THR A 117 -23.89 2.80 -3.50
C THR A 117 -25.18 3.54 -3.20
#